data_AF-A0A9E3T314-F1
#
_entry.id   AF-A0A9E3T314-F1
#
_cell.length_a   1.000
_cell.length_b   1.000
_cell.length_c   1.000
_cell.angle_alpha   90.00
_cell.angle_beta   90.00
_cell.angle_gamma   90.00
#
_symmetry.space_group_name_H-M   'P 1'
#
loop_
_entity.id
_entity.type
_entity.pdbx_description
1 polymer ?
#
loop_
_entity_poly.entity_id
_entity_poly.type
_entity_poly.pdbx_seq_one_letter_code
_entity_poly.pdbx_strand_id
1 'polypeptide(L)'
;AVVLAYMLILSGVRAQNEPHRCPDAPLPRLMVGEQAAVAPGVDRLRLRALPAVRAGEIRLLYAGRTFEVLAGPSCNGGYNWWRVQTAEGMSGWVAEGTWEQYYLRPVREAPVPLCQRAETPIAHLLLTIACRLLSG
;
A
#
# COMPACT_ATOMS: atom_id res chain seq x y z
N ALA A 1 45.31 27.61 -3.92
CA ALA A 1 45.34 26.54 -2.90
C ALA A 1 43.96 26.24 -2.28
N VAL A 2 43.02 27.20 -2.19
CA VAL A 2 41.72 26.99 -1.49
C VAL A 2 40.63 26.34 -2.36
N VAL A 3 40.71 26.44 -3.69
CA VAL A 3 39.67 25.94 -4.62
C VAL A 3 39.66 24.41 -4.78
N LEU A 4 40.81 23.75 -4.58
CA LEU A 4 40.92 22.27 -4.69
C LEU A 4 40.32 21.52 -3.48
N ALA A 5 40.06 22.21 -2.36
CA ALA A 5 39.50 21.59 -1.15
C ALA A 5 37.96 21.45 -1.19
N TYR A 6 37.28 22.22 -2.05
CA TYR A 6 35.81 22.22 -2.11
C TYR A 6 35.20 21.12 -3.00
N MET A 7 36.01 20.46 -3.84
CA MET A 7 35.55 19.38 -4.74
C MET A 7 35.58 17.98 -4.09
N LEU A 8 35.90 17.86 -2.79
CA LEU A 8 35.97 16.59 -2.06
C LEU A 8 34.83 16.37 -1.06
N ILE A 9 33.80 17.21 -1.05
CA ILE A 9 32.67 17.14 -0.11
C ILE A 9 31.31 16.81 -0.78
N LEU A 10 31.33 16.06 -1.90
CA LEU A 10 30.10 15.48 -2.47
C LEU A 10 30.12 13.95 -2.55
N SER A 11 31.17 13.29 -2.04
CA SER A 11 31.23 11.83 -1.90
C SER A 11 30.52 11.38 -0.63
N GLY A 12 29.21 11.59 -0.55
CA GLY A 12 28.51 11.27 0.69
C GLY A 12 26.99 11.41 0.69
N VAL A 13 26.32 11.36 -0.46
CA VAL A 13 24.90 10.97 -0.43
C VAL A 13 24.90 9.49 -0.07
N ARG A 14 24.89 9.19 1.24
CA ARG A 14 24.51 7.86 1.71
C ARG A 14 23.11 7.65 1.13
N ALA A 15 22.96 6.69 0.22
CA ALA A 15 21.66 6.14 -0.10
C ALA A 15 21.00 5.87 1.25
N GLN A 16 19.94 6.61 1.55
CA GLN A 16 19.27 6.50 2.83
C GLN A 16 18.79 5.06 2.87
N ASN A 17 19.39 4.28 3.76
CA ASN A 17 18.95 2.94 4.07
C ASN A 17 17.57 3.11 4.72
N GLU A 18 16.52 3.27 3.92
CA GLU A 18 15.15 3.38 4.39
C GLU A 18 14.77 2.01 4.95
N PRO A 19 14.60 1.84 6.27
CA PRO A 19 14.71 0.54 6.91
C PRO A 19 13.62 -0.48 6.54
N HIS A 20 12.63 -0.10 5.74
CA HIS A 20 11.41 -0.88 5.53
C HIS A 20 10.97 -0.99 4.07
N ARG A 21 11.77 -0.52 3.10
CA ARG A 21 11.43 -0.69 1.69
C ARG A 21 11.91 -2.05 1.22
N CYS A 22 10.98 -2.88 0.77
CA CYS A 22 11.35 -4.10 0.09
C CYS A 22 11.82 -3.74 -1.33
N PRO A 23 13.10 -4.00 -1.67
CA PRO A 23 13.56 -3.78 -3.02
C PRO A 23 12.71 -4.61 -3.98
N ASP A 24 12.39 -4.01 -5.10
CA ASP A 24 11.59 -4.64 -6.16
C ASP A 24 10.10 -4.89 -5.87
N ALA A 25 9.60 -4.42 -4.71
CA ALA A 25 8.19 -4.48 -4.36
C ALA A 25 7.55 -3.08 -4.41
N PRO A 26 6.23 -3.00 -4.66
CA PRO A 26 5.53 -1.73 -4.54
C PRO A 26 5.57 -1.20 -3.11
N LEU A 27 5.25 0.08 -2.92
CA LEU A 27 5.12 0.61 -1.57
C LEU A 27 4.01 -0.11 -0.80
N PRO A 28 4.24 -0.55 0.45
CA PRO A 28 3.20 -1.18 1.22
C PRO A 28 2.01 -0.23 1.45
N ARG A 29 0.80 -0.72 1.19
CA ARG A 29 -0.46 0.02 1.35
C ARG A 29 -1.34 -0.56 2.46
N LEU A 30 -1.00 -1.75 2.96
CA LEU A 30 -1.72 -2.38 4.06
C LEU A 30 -1.13 -2.01 5.44
N MET A 31 -1.94 -2.18 6.47
CA MET A 31 -1.62 -2.01 7.88
C MET A 31 -2.07 -3.25 8.68
N VAL A 32 -1.30 -3.62 9.70
CA VAL A 32 -1.70 -4.69 10.62
C VAL A 32 -2.99 -4.30 11.36
N GLY A 33 -3.90 -5.25 11.50
CA GLY A 33 -5.21 -5.09 12.15
C GLY A 33 -6.30 -4.51 11.24
N GLU A 34 -6.04 -4.33 9.95
CA GLU A 34 -7.07 -3.91 9.00
C GLU A 34 -7.67 -5.07 8.19
N GLN A 35 -8.80 -4.78 7.53
CA GLN A 35 -9.39 -5.65 6.52
C GLN A 35 -8.81 -5.31 5.14
N ALA A 36 -8.35 -6.33 4.44
CA ALA A 36 -7.88 -6.26 3.07
C ALA A 36 -8.64 -7.26 2.18
N ALA A 37 -8.55 -7.05 0.88
CA ALA A 37 -9.16 -7.93 -0.12
C ALA A 37 -8.22 -8.17 -1.30
N VAL A 38 -8.40 -9.31 -1.96
CA VAL A 38 -7.80 -9.54 -3.28
C VAL A 38 -8.38 -8.52 -4.26
N ALA A 39 -7.52 -7.79 -4.96
CA ALA A 39 -7.89 -6.73 -5.89
C ALA A 39 -8.69 -7.28 -7.09
N PRO A 40 -9.58 -6.47 -7.70
CA PRO A 40 -10.19 -6.81 -8.98
C PRO A 40 -9.12 -7.06 -10.07
N GLY A 41 -9.42 -7.95 -11.02
CA GLY A 41 -8.47 -8.31 -12.09
C GLY A 41 -7.33 -9.24 -11.66
N VAL A 42 -7.33 -9.71 -10.41
CA VAL A 42 -6.43 -10.77 -9.94
C VAL A 42 -7.20 -12.10 -10.00
N ASP A 43 -6.88 -12.94 -10.98
CA ASP A 43 -7.59 -14.20 -11.19
C ASP A 43 -7.39 -15.18 -10.03
N ARG A 44 -6.14 -15.31 -9.55
CA ARG A 44 -5.77 -16.24 -8.48
C ARG A 44 -4.57 -15.73 -7.70
N LEU A 45 -4.74 -15.61 -6.39
CA LEU A 45 -3.68 -15.30 -5.43
C LEU A 45 -3.43 -16.51 -4.53
N ARG A 46 -2.16 -16.84 -4.28
CA ARG A 46 -1.78 -18.00 -3.46
C ARG A 46 -1.58 -17.57 -2.01
N LEU A 47 -2.33 -18.18 -1.11
CA LEU A 47 -2.07 -18.17 0.33
C LEU A 47 -1.00 -19.22 0.63
N ARG A 48 0.14 -18.81 1.17
CA ARG A 48 1.32 -19.66 1.40
C ARG A 48 1.62 -19.89 2.87
N ALA A 49 2.32 -20.97 3.18
CA ALA A 49 2.75 -21.28 4.55
C ALA A 49 3.83 -20.32 5.08
N LEU A 50 4.70 -19.80 4.20
CA LEU A 50 5.79 -18.88 4.52
C LEU A 50 5.81 -17.71 3.54
N PRO A 51 6.41 -16.55 3.91
CA PRO A 51 6.53 -15.39 3.03
C PRO A 51 7.62 -15.61 1.96
N ALA A 52 7.41 -16.56 1.05
CA ALA A 52 8.36 -16.89 -0.01
C ALA A 52 7.66 -17.47 -1.24
N VAL A 53 8.17 -17.14 -2.43
CA VAL A 53 7.60 -17.59 -3.72
C VAL A 53 7.55 -19.12 -3.85
N ARG A 54 8.53 -19.83 -3.25
CA ARG A 54 8.62 -21.30 -3.29
C ARG A 54 8.02 -22.00 -2.06
N ALA A 55 7.39 -21.25 -1.16
CA ALA A 55 6.73 -21.85 -0.01
C ALA A 55 5.45 -22.60 -0.41
N GLY A 56 5.12 -23.65 0.35
CA GLY A 56 3.92 -24.46 0.15
C GLY A 56 2.64 -23.63 0.10
N GLU A 57 1.74 -24.01 -0.80
CA GLU A 57 0.47 -23.34 -1.04
C GLU A 57 -0.62 -23.97 -0.18
N ILE A 58 -1.26 -23.15 0.64
CA ILE A 58 -2.37 -23.55 1.51
C ILE A 58 -3.68 -23.48 0.72
N ARG A 59 -3.89 -22.39 -0.03
CA ARG A 59 -5.14 -22.13 -0.75
C ARG A 59 -4.99 -21.09 -1.85
N LEU A 60 -5.88 -21.15 -2.85
CA LEU A 60 -6.11 -20.07 -3.80
C LEU A 60 -7.21 -19.13 -3.30
N LEU A 61 -6.95 -17.83 -3.40
CA LEU A 61 -7.88 -16.75 -3.11
C LEU A 61 -8.20 -16.04 -4.42
N TYR A 62 -9.48 -15.75 -4.65
CA TYR A 62 -9.97 -15.09 -5.86
C TYR A 62 -10.27 -13.62 -5.58
N ALA A 63 -10.39 -12.80 -6.63
CA ALA A 63 -10.76 -11.39 -6.54
C ALA A 63 -11.95 -11.15 -5.60
N GLY A 64 -11.88 -10.08 -4.80
CA GLY A 64 -12.91 -9.71 -3.82
C GLY A 64 -12.87 -10.49 -2.50
N ARG A 65 -12.09 -11.59 -2.42
CA ARG A 65 -11.95 -12.34 -1.17
C ARG A 65 -11.31 -11.47 -0.09
N THR A 66 -11.97 -11.34 1.05
CA THR A 66 -11.53 -10.52 2.19
C THR A 66 -10.80 -11.35 3.25
N PHE A 67 -9.92 -10.68 4.00
CA PHE A 67 -9.16 -11.25 5.12
C PHE A 67 -8.66 -10.14 6.06
N GLU A 68 -8.36 -10.52 7.29
CA GLU A 68 -7.70 -9.67 8.27
C GLU A 68 -6.19 -9.73 8.10
N VAL A 69 -5.51 -8.59 8.20
CA VAL A 69 -4.05 -8.49 8.16
C VAL A 69 -3.50 -8.69 9.57
N LEU A 70 -2.80 -9.80 9.80
CA LEU A 70 -2.26 -10.18 11.11
C LEU A 70 -0.83 -9.70 11.36
N ALA A 71 0.01 -9.64 10.33
CA ALA A 71 1.41 -9.21 10.43
C ALA A 71 1.98 -8.83 9.06
N GLY A 72 3.08 -8.06 9.06
CA GLY A 72 3.82 -7.68 7.86
C GLY A 72 4.11 -6.17 7.78
N PRO A 73 4.70 -5.71 6.67
CA PRO A 73 5.16 -6.53 5.55
C PRO A 73 6.47 -7.24 5.88
N SER A 74 6.59 -8.51 5.48
CA SER A 74 7.87 -9.22 5.42
C SER A 74 8.43 -9.10 4.02
N CYS A 75 9.62 -8.53 3.84
CA CYS A 75 10.25 -8.45 2.53
C CYS A 75 10.94 -9.76 2.16
N ASN A 76 10.58 -10.36 1.04
CA ASN A 76 11.32 -11.49 0.49
C ASN A 76 11.02 -11.69 -1.01
N GLY A 77 12.08 -11.90 -1.80
CA GLY A 77 11.96 -12.25 -3.22
C GLY A 77 11.28 -11.19 -4.08
N GLY A 78 11.40 -9.90 -3.75
CA GLY A 78 10.78 -8.80 -4.49
C GLY A 78 9.30 -8.56 -4.15
N TYR A 79 8.82 -9.07 -3.02
CA TYR A 79 7.44 -8.89 -2.58
C TYR A 79 7.36 -8.46 -1.13
N ASN A 80 6.41 -7.58 -0.83
CA ASN A 80 5.88 -7.41 0.51
C ASN A 80 4.91 -8.56 0.80
N TRP A 81 5.25 -9.39 1.78
CA TRP A 81 4.39 -10.48 2.23
C TRP A 81 3.59 -10.07 3.46
N TRP A 82 2.31 -10.32 3.42
CA TRP A 82 1.38 -10.06 4.51
C TRP A 82 0.84 -11.36 5.07
N ARG A 83 0.95 -11.54 6.39
CA ARG A 83 0.31 -12.64 7.09
C ARG A 83 -1.15 -12.27 7.30
N VAL A 84 -2.06 -13.12 6.85
CA VAL A 84 -3.49 -12.83 6.85
C VAL A 84 -4.28 -13.99 7.43
N GLN A 85 -5.51 -13.72 7.85
CA GLN A 85 -6.50 -14.74 8.22
C GLN A 85 -7.80 -14.54 7.43
N THR A 86 -8.24 -15.60 6.75
CA THR A 86 -9.51 -15.59 6.02
C THR A 86 -10.68 -15.71 6.99
N ALA A 87 -11.90 -15.38 6.54
CA ALA A 87 -13.11 -15.52 7.35
C ALA A 87 -13.37 -16.98 7.83
N GLU A 88 -12.84 -17.99 7.12
CA GLU A 88 -12.89 -19.40 7.54
C GLU A 88 -11.83 -19.77 8.59
N GLY A 89 -11.03 -18.82 9.07
CA GLY A 89 -9.99 -19.06 10.09
C GLY A 89 -8.66 -19.59 9.54
N MET A 90 -8.51 -19.78 8.22
CA MET A 90 -7.23 -20.17 7.62
C MET A 90 -6.24 -19.01 7.65
N SER A 91 -5.02 -19.27 8.11
CA SER A 91 -3.94 -18.27 8.12
C SER A 91 -2.77 -18.66 7.23
N GLY A 92 -2.13 -17.66 6.63
CA GLY A 92 -0.95 -17.82 5.78
C GLY A 92 -0.43 -16.48 5.28
N TRP A 93 0.43 -16.52 4.29
CA TRP A 93 1.10 -15.35 3.71
C TRP A 93 0.65 -15.12 2.27
N VAL A 94 0.35 -13.87 1.93
CA VAL A 94 0.03 -13.43 0.57
C VAL A 94 0.98 -12.32 0.15
N ALA A 95 1.35 -12.31 -1.13
CA ALA A 95 2.13 -11.22 -1.71
C ALA A 95 1.22 -10.01 -1.98
N GLU A 96 1.71 -8.81 -1.69
CA GLU A 96 0.96 -7.56 -1.90
C GLU A 96 0.80 -7.19 -3.37
N GLY A 97 1.82 -7.48 -4.18
CA GLY A 97 1.89 -7.08 -5.57
C GLY A 97 3.31 -7.04 -6.12
N THR A 98 3.41 -6.74 -7.41
CA THR A 98 4.65 -6.35 -8.09
C THR A 98 4.65 -4.85 -8.35
N TRP A 99 5.68 -4.34 -9.01
CA TRP A 99 5.69 -2.96 -9.51
C TRP A 99 4.55 -2.62 -10.47
N GLU A 100 4.04 -3.61 -11.19
CA GLU A 100 3.02 -3.40 -12.23
C GLU A 100 1.60 -3.53 -11.69
N GLN A 101 1.39 -4.42 -10.71
CA GLN A 101 0.06 -4.74 -10.22
C GLN A 101 0.07 -5.01 -8.73
N TYR A 102 -0.80 -4.31 -8.01
CA TYR A 102 -1.17 -4.70 -6.66
C TYR A 102 -2.17 -5.84 -6.69
N TYR A 103 -1.86 -6.92 -5.97
CA TYR A 103 -2.76 -8.03 -5.76
C TYR A 103 -3.74 -7.80 -4.63
N LEU A 104 -3.38 -6.91 -3.69
CA LEU A 104 -4.18 -6.61 -2.51
C LEU A 104 -4.63 -5.15 -2.48
N ARG A 105 -5.80 -4.92 -1.92
CA ARG A 105 -6.33 -3.59 -1.62
C ARG A 105 -6.85 -3.52 -0.17
N PRO A 106 -6.71 -2.38 0.52
CA PRO A 106 -7.50 -2.11 1.72
C PRO A 106 -9.01 -2.21 1.42
N VAL A 107 -9.78 -2.80 2.33
CA VAL A 107 -11.26 -2.82 2.24
C VAL A 107 -11.83 -1.48 2.66
N ARG A 108 -11.19 -0.84 3.64
CA ARG A 108 -11.50 0.52 4.04
C ARG A 108 -10.70 1.45 3.13
N GLU A 109 -11.36 2.11 2.17
CA GLU A 109 -10.81 3.38 1.69
C GLU A 109 -10.72 4.27 2.93
N ALA A 110 -9.53 4.81 3.23
CA ALA A 110 -9.41 5.80 4.29
C ALA A 110 -10.51 6.86 4.09
N PRO A 111 -11.20 7.34 5.15
CA PRO A 111 -12.20 8.38 4.99
C PRO A 111 -11.55 9.55 4.28
N VAL A 112 -11.92 9.79 3.01
CA VAL A 112 -11.52 11.01 2.31
C VAL A 112 -12.11 12.14 3.15
N PRO A 113 -11.30 13.05 3.73
CA PRO A 113 -11.84 14.19 4.44
C PRO A 113 -12.83 14.91 3.51
N LEU A 114 -14.00 15.30 4.01
CA LEU A 114 -15.06 15.91 3.19
C LEU A 114 -14.58 17.16 2.41
N CYS A 115 -13.46 17.75 2.82
CA CYS A 115 -12.76 18.83 2.11
C CYS A 115 -12.15 18.42 0.75
N GLN A 116 -11.83 17.14 0.54
CA GLN A 116 -11.22 16.64 -0.70
C GLN A 116 -12.26 16.14 -1.73
N ARG A 117 -13.54 16.04 -1.35
CA ARG A 117 -14.63 15.72 -2.27
C ARG A 117 -15.28 16.98 -2.88
N ALA A 118 -14.80 18.17 -2.52
CA ALA A 118 -15.29 19.46 -3.02
C ALA A 118 -14.61 19.92 -4.32
N GLU A 119 -14.24 18.99 -5.19
CA GLU A 119 -13.68 19.28 -6.52
C GLU A 119 -14.60 18.70 -7.60
N THR A 120 -15.75 19.34 -7.79
CA THR A 120 -16.19 19.60 -9.16
C THR A 120 -16.06 21.11 -9.40
N PRO A 121 -15.23 21.56 -10.38
CA PRO A 121 -14.91 22.97 -10.59
C PRO A 121 -16.09 23.82 -11.12
N ILE A 122 -17.30 23.27 -11.20
CA ILE A 122 -18.50 23.99 -11.68
C ILE A 122 -19.35 24.51 -10.50
N ALA A 123 -19.29 23.91 -9.31
CA ALA A 123 -20.12 24.31 -8.16
C ALA A 123 -19.48 25.40 -7.26
N HIS A 124 -18.19 25.69 -7.43
CA HIS A 124 -17.44 26.62 -6.57
C HIS A 124 -17.92 28.07 -6.67
N LEU A 125 -18.45 28.51 -7.82
CA LEU A 125 -18.85 29.91 -7.99
C LEU A 125 -20.15 30.25 -7.23
N LEU A 126 -21.10 29.31 -7.13
CA LEU A 126 -22.38 29.55 -6.45
C LEU A 126 -22.26 29.38 -4.93
N LEU A 127 -21.45 28.44 -4.45
CA LEU A 127 -21.30 28.17 -3.02
C LEU A 127 -20.55 29.28 -2.27
N THR A 128 -19.58 29.91 -2.92
CA THR A 128 -18.79 31.02 -2.33
C THR A 128 -19.63 32.29 -2.16
N ILE A 129 -20.56 32.56 -3.07
CA ILE A 129 -21.48 33.70 -3.00
C ILE A 129 -22.52 33.52 -1.88
N ALA A 130 -23.08 32.30 -1.75
CA ALA A 130 -24.04 31.99 -0.69
C ALA A 130 -23.43 32.13 0.72
N CYS A 131 -22.16 31.74 0.89
CA CYS A 131 -21.49 31.81 2.19
C CYS A 131 -21.21 33.26 2.64
N ARG A 132 -20.94 34.19 1.73
CA ARG A 132 -20.72 35.62 2.05
C ARG A 132 -22.01 36.40 2.31
N LEU A 133 -23.12 36.01 1.68
CA LEU A 133 -24.41 36.70 1.83
C LEU A 133 -25.17 36.30 3.10
N LEU A 134 -24.87 35.12 3.68
CA LEU A 134 -25.51 34.64 4.91
C LEU A 134 -24.75 35.05 6.19
N SER A 135 -23.53 35.57 6.07
CA SER A 135 -22.71 36.04 7.18
C SER A 135 -22.69 37.57 7.32
N GLY A 136 -23.66 38.27 6.73
CA GLY A 136 -23.84 39.73 6.80
C GLY A 136 -25.22 40.09 7.30
#